data_AF-A0A969WSP1-F1
#
_entry.id   AF-A0A969WSP1-F1
#
_cell.length_a   1.000
_cell.length_b   1.000
_cell.length_c   1.000
_cell.angle_alpha   90.00
_cell.angle_beta   90.00
_cell.angle_gamma   90.00
#
_symmetry.space_group_name_H-M   'P 1'
#
loop_
_entity.id
_entity.type
_entity.pdbx_description
1 polymer ?
#
loop_
_entity_poly.entity_id
_entity_poly.type
_entity_poly.pdbx_seq_one_letter_code
_entity_poly.pdbx_strand_id
1 'polypeptide(L)'
;MEQSKRIVNDKWIKASVLAGLWAGIEIIAGSFLHNLRIPFSGTILTFISIILVVGFFQIWPKYGIIWRAGVITALMKSISPSAVILGPMIAITMEGFIMELAVRIAGRNITGYISAGMLTMIGILIHKVVRLFLLFGWDIFLIYEEMFIYATKMLGFMPIQPVLAVATLFVLYALLGALAAFIGYRLGQRAKKEQHGGYTSSSEVNANQWQQPSEEIEYSTRFLALLVVVIPLLLFGLSTLSLGAALLLTLPWFIFIFWRYRFAMRQLKKWLFWMQLFLILVLAWFLSKTSSRGLEGRLIALSSGMIMVLRALVVVTGFAAISTELRAPVMQRLFFRSGFRQLYLSVNHAFGILPMVVGGLSTPRQFILNPARSIANSLRSVNSWHQYLVRSLDKEEFD
;
A
#
# COMPACT_ATOMS: atom_id res chain seq x y z
N MET A 1 43.18 6.52 4.73
CA MET A 1 41.89 7.10 5.17
C MET A 1 40.98 7.17 3.95
N GLU A 2 39.89 6.45 3.77
CA GLU A 2 39.16 5.47 4.57
C GLU A 2 38.35 4.67 3.52
N GLN A 3 38.79 3.45 3.19
CA GLN A 3 38.03 2.50 2.36
C GLN A 3 36.79 2.08 3.16
N SER A 4 35.75 2.91 3.16
CA SER A 4 34.51 2.65 3.88
C SER A 4 33.62 1.68 3.09
N LYS A 5 33.92 0.39 3.28
CA LYS A 5 33.01 -0.77 3.32
C LYS A 5 31.80 -0.69 2.38
N ARG A 6 31.88 -1.41 1.25
CA ARG A 6 30.72 -1.86 0.44
C ARG A 6 29.87 -2.94 1.17
N ILE A 7 29.86 -2.97 2.50
CA ILE A 7 29.17 -4.04 3.25
C ILE A 7 27.70 -3.63 3.43
N VAL A 8 26.83 -4.12 2.56
CA VAL A 8 25.38 -4.10 2.83
C VAL A 8 25.12 -4.98 4.05
N ASN A 9 24.40 -4.45 5.05
CA ASN A 9 24.10 -5.22 6.27
C ASN A 9 23.32 -6.50 5.90
N ASP A 10 23.64 -7.64 6.50
CA ASP A 10 22.88 -8.91 6.30
C ASP A 10 21.36 -8.72 6.47
N LYS A 11 20.92 -7.85 7.39
CA LYS A 11 19.49 -7.53 7.56
C LYS A 11 18.87 -6.85 6.34
N TRP A 12 19.62 -5.99 5.66
CA TRP A 12 19.21 -5.28 4.45
C TRP A 12 19.16 -6.24 3.25
N ILE A 13 20.15 -7.14 3.11
CA ILE A 13 20.13 -8.18 2.06
C ILE A 13 18.92 -9.11 2.25
N LYS A 14 18.66 -9.58 3.47
CA LYS A 14 17.48 -10.41 3.76
C LYS A 14 16.17 -9.67 3.51
N ALA A 15 16.13 -8.38 3.83
CA ALA A 15 14.99 -7.53 3.52
C ALA A 15 14.78 -7.39 2.01
N SER A 16 15.85 -7.29 1.20
CA SER A 16 15.76 -7.30 -0.27
C SER A 16 15.15 -8.59 -0.82
N VAL A 17 15.54 -9.75 -0.26
CA VAL A 17 14.96 -11.04 -0.68
C VAL A 17 13.47 -11.10 -0.39
N LEU A 18 13.06 -10.76 0.83
CA LEU A 18 11.64 -10.69 1.19
C LEU A 18 10.91 -9.66 0.33
N ALA A 19 11.52 -8.50 0.09
CA ALA A 19 10.89 -7.42 -0.66
C ALA A 19 10.71 -7.76 -2.14
N GLY A 20 11.68 -8.42 -2.78
CA GLY A 20 11.54 -8.91 -4.14
C GLY A 20 10.41 -9.92 -4.28
N LEU A 21 10.29 -10.83 -3.31
CA LEU A 21 9.20 -11.81 -3.25
C LEU A 21 7.83 -11.14 -3.03
N TRP A 22 7.75 -10.24 -2.06
CA TRP A 22 6.53 -9.50 -1.76
C TRP A 22 6.13 -8.61 -2.95
N ALA A 23 7.07 -7.87 -3.55
CA ALA A 23 6.82 -7.02 -4.72
C ALA A 23 6.40 -7.85 -5.94
N GLY A 24 7.02 -9.00 -6.18
CA GLY A 24 6.64 -9.92 -7.26
C GLY A 24 5.18 -10.35 -7.13
N ILE A 25 4.78 -10.80 -5.94
CA ILE A 25 3.40 -11.19 -5.65
C ILE A 25 2.44 -9.98 -5.77
N GLU A 26 2.82 -8.83 -5.23
CA GLU A 26 2.04 -7.58 -5.27
C GLU A 26 1.82 -7.08 -6.72
N ILE A 27 2.76 -7.33 -7.62
CA ILE A 27 2.66 -6.99 -9.04
C ILE A 27 1.82 -8.04 -9.78
N ILE A 28 2.11 -9.33 -9.60
CA ILE A 28 1.43 -10.42 -10.31
C ILE A 28 -0.02 -10.59 -9.83
N ALA A 29 -0.22 -10.85 -8.54
CA ALA A 29 -1.54 -11.05 -7.98
C ALA A 29 -2.35 -9.74 -8.02
N GLY A 30 -1.71 -8.61 -7.73
CA GLY A 30 -2.36 -7.31 -7.79
C GLY A 30 -2.89 -6.99 -9.19
N SER A 31 -2.07 -7.12 -10.23
CA SER A 31 -2.50 -6.88 -11.61
C SER A 31 -3.63 -7.82 -12.04
N PHE A 32 -3.55 -9.11 -11.68
CA PHE A 32 -4.58 -10.08 -12.01
C PHE A 32 -5.92 -9.76 -11.31
N LEU A 33 -5.91 -9.50 -9.99
CA LEU A 33 -7.13 -9.16 -9.25
C LEU A 33 -7.78 -7.88 -9.77
N HIS A 34 -6.97 -6.89 -10.16
CA HIS A 34 -7.45 -5.67 -10.77
C HIS A 34 -8.05 -5.90 -12.17
N ASN A 35 -7.43 -6.78 -12.97
CA ASN A 35 -7.94 -7.15 -14.30
C ASN A 35 -9.28 -7.87 -14.22
N LEU A 36 -9.48 -8.74 -13.21
CA LEU A 36 -10.76 -9.41 -12.95
C LEU A 36 -11.79 -8.55 -12.21
N ARG A 37 -11.44 -7.32 -11.80
CA ARG A 37 -12.31 -6.43 -11.00
C ARG A 37 -12.86 -7.10 -9.74
N ILE A 38 -12.07 -7.96 -9.11
CA ILE A 38 -12.47 -8.65 -7.87
C ILE A 38 -12.67 -7.60 -6.76
N PRO A 39 -13.78 -7.64 -6.00
CA PRO A 39 -13.96 -6.74 -4.87
C PRO A 39 -12.98 -7.12 -3.75
N PHE A 40 -12.60 -6.13 -2.94
CA PHE A 40 -11.69 -6.31 -1.80
C PHE A 40 -10.28 -6.82 -2.14
N SER A 41 -9.79 -6.62 -3.39
CA SER A 41 -8.45 -7.05 -3.80
C SER A 41 -7.34 -6.65 -2.83
N GLY A 42 -7.40 -5.45 -2.25
CA GLY A 42 -6.42 -5.01 -1.25
C GLY A 42 -6.41 -5.88 0.01
N THR A 43 -7.58 -6.33 0.50
CA THR A 43 -7.66 -7.23 1.66
C THR A 43 -7.11 -8.62 1.33
N ILE A 44 -7.36 -9.12 0.11
CA ILE A 44 -6.79 -10.39 -0.36
C ILE A 44 -5.25 -10.28 -0.46
N LEU A 45 -4.75 -9.17 -0.98
CA LEU A 45 -3.32 -8.94 -1.14
C LEU A 45 -2.61 -8.92 0.22
N THR A 46 -3.13 -8.17 1.20
CA THR A 46 -2.58 -8.20 2.55
C THR A 46 -2.66 -9.60 3.17
N PHE A 47 -3.76 -10.33 2.99
CA PHE A 47 -3.86 -11.70 3.50
C PHE A 47 -2.69 -12.55 3.01
N ILE A 48 -2.38 -12.44 1.73
CA ILE A 48 -1.23 -13.09 1.10
C ILE A 48 0.10 -12.55 1.65
N SER A 49 0.23 -11.23 1.82
CA SER A 49 1.41 -10.58 2.39
C SER A 49 1.70 -11.04 3.83
N ILE A 50 0.68 -11.20 4.68
CA ILE A 50 0.84 -11.72 6.05
C ILE A 50 1.33 -13.17 6.00
N ILE A 51 0.73 -14.03 5.17
CA ILE A 51 1.18 -15.42 5.00
C ILE A 51 2.66 -15.45 4.59
N LEU A 52 3.01 -14.61 3.61
CA LEU A 52 4.36 -14.52 3.07
C LEU A 52 5.38 -14.07 4.12
N VAL A 53 5.12 -12.93 4.76
CA VAL A 53 6.03 -12.29 5.70
C VAL A 53 6.22 -13.14 6.96
N VAL A 54 5.12 -13.67 7.52
CA VAL A 54 5.20 -14.57 8.69
C VAL A 54 5.93 -15.85 8.32
N GLY A 55 5.65 -16.43 7.13
CA GLY A 55 6.32 -17.63 6.65
C GLY A 55 7.82 -17.43 6.44
N PHE A 56 8.21 -16.32 5.82
CA PHE A 56 9.60 -15.92 5.65
C PHE A 56 10.31 -15.72 7.01
N PHE A 57 9.62 -15.10 7.97
CA PHE A 57 10.20 -14.84 9.28
C PHE A 57 10.49 -16.11 10.10
N GLN A 58 9.86 -17.26 9.77
CA GLN A 58 10.21 -18.55 10.37
C GLN A 58 11.61 -19.03 9.96
N ILE A 59 12.05 -18.66 8.76
CA ILE A 59 13.36 -18.99 8.20
C ILE A 59 14.42 -18.08 8.85
N TRP A 60 14.20 -16.77 8.86
CA TRP A 60 15.12 -15.79 9.48
C TRP A 60 14.43 -14.93 10.55
N PRO A 61 14.35 -15.39 11.82
CA PRO A 61 13.66 -14.71 12.90
C PRO A 61 14.50 -13.57 13.51
N LYS A 62 14.92 -12.61 12.68
CA LYS A 62 15.70 -11.42 13.07
C LYS A 62 14.85 -10.15 12.97
N TYR A 63 14.78 -9.40 14.07
CA TYR A 63 14.12 -8.09 14.06
C TYR A 63 14.76 -7.12 13.08
N GLY A 64 13.89 -6.36 12.43
CA GLY A 64 14.22 -5.29 11.53
C GLY A 64 14.11 -5.67 10.06
N ILE A 65 13.91 -6.94 9.72
CA ILE A 65 13.77 -7.35 8.33
C ILE A 65 12.41 -6.93 7.77
N ILE A 66 11.34 -7.04 8.56
CA ILE A 66 9.96 -6.91 8.06
C ILE A 66 9.66 -5.47 7.61
N TRP A 67 9.93 -4.48 8.47
CA TRP A 67 9.66 -3.08 8.11
C TRP A 67 10.53 -2.59 6.95
N ARG A 68 11.80 -3.05 6.88
CA ARG A 68 12.71 -2.74 5.76
C ARG A 68 12.17 -3.31 4.46
N ALA A 69 11.71 -4.56 4.49
CA ALA A 69 11.11 -5.19 3.33
C ALA A 69 9.85 -4.47 2.88
N GLY A 70 8.95 -4.07 3.80
CA GLY A 70 7.76 -3.29 3.48
C GLY A 70 8.08 -1.95 2.79
N VAL A 71 9.08 -1.23 3.28
CA VAL A 71 9.56 0.00 2.60
C VAL A 71 10.10 -0.34 1.21
N ILE A 72 11.03 -1.29 1.09
CA ILE A 72 11.61 -1.66 -0.22
C ILE A 72 10.52 -2.10 -1.21
N THR A 73 9.56 -2.91 -0.79
CA THR A 73 8.42 -3.35 -1.62
C THR A 73 7.55 -2.17 -2.08
N ALA A 74 7.26 -1.21 -1.20
CA ALA A 74 6.53 0.00 -1.57
C ALA A 74 7.31 0.82 -2.63
N LEU A 75 8.63 0.92 -2.50
CA LEU A 75 9.47 1.59 -3.50
C LEU A 75 9.51 0.82 -4.82
N MET A 76 9.56 -0.51 -4.80
CA MET A 76 9.48 -1.30 -6.03
C MET A 76 8.12 -1.11 -6.72
N LYS A 77 7.04 -1.03 -5.95
CA LYS A 77 5.70 -0.74 -6.47
C LYS A 77 5.62 0.65 -7.11
N SER A 78 6.43 1.62 -6.68
CA SER A 78 6.40 2.97 -7.25
C SER A 78 6.90 3.06 -8.68
N ILE A 79 7.79 2.15 -9.05
CA ILE A 79 8.34 2.04 -10.40
C ILE A 79 7.38 1.27 -11.34
N SER A 80 6.37 0.58 -10.79
CA SER A 80 5.34 -0.09 -11.59
C SER A 80 4.48 0.92 -12.39
N PRO A 81 4.09 0.62 -13.65
CA PRO A 81 3.35 1.54 -14.54
C PRO A 81 1.88 1.83 -14.13
N SER A 82 1.51 1.64 -12.87
CA SER A 82 0.15 1.88 -12.36
C SER A 82 -0.15 3.38 -12.16
N ALA A 83 -1.36 3.84 -12.51
CA ALA A 83 -1.73 5.27 -12.45
C ALA A 83 -2.00 5.81 -11.02
N VAL A 84 -2.20 4.93 -10.02
CA VAL A 84 -2.48 5.31 -8.62
C VAL A 84 -1.55 4.53 -7.70
N ILE A 85 -0.47 5.16 -7.27
CA ILE A 85 0.66 4.45 -6.65
C ILE A 85 0.75 4.74 -5.15
N LEU A 86 0.49 5.99 -4.76
CA LEU A 86 0.74 6.44 -3.38
C LEU A 86 -0.10 5.69 -2.34
N GLY A 87 -1.36 5.39 -2.65
CA GLY A 87 -2.25 4.64 -1.75
C GLY A 87 -1.70 3.24 -1.42
N PRO A 88 -1.47 2.36 -2.41
CA PRO A 88 -0.84 1.07 -2.19
C PRO A 88 0.53 1.15 -1.49
N MET A 89 1.37 2.14 -1.81
CA MET A 89 2.68 2.31 -1.15
C MET A 89 2.55 2.55 0.36
N ILE A 90 1.63 3.45 0.76
CA ILE A 90 1.37 3.75 2.17
C ILE A 90 0.85 2.49 2.87
N ALA A 91 -0.06 1.75 2.24
CA ALA A 91 -0.61 0.51 2.79
C ALA A 91 0.49 -0.54 3.04
N ILE A 92 1.30 -0.89 2.03
CA ILE A 92 2.39 -1.88 2.15
C ILE A 92 3.41 -1.47 3.22
N THR A 93 3.77 -0.20 3.25
CA THR A 93 4.71 0.33 4.25
C THR A 93 4.14 0.17 5.66
N MET A 94 2.87 0.55 5.85
CA MET A 94 2.17 0.41 7.12
C MET A 94 2.05 -1.05 7.55
N GLU A 95 1.75 -1.98 6.64
CA GLU A 95 1.70 -3.41 6.91
C GLU A 95 3.03 -3.91 7.47
N GLY A 96 4.15 -3.53 6.85
CA GLY A 96 5.50 -3.88 7.31
C GLY A 96 5.82 -3.31 8.70
N PHE A 97 5.45 -2.06 8.98
CA PHE A 97 5.67 -1.45 10.30
C PHE A 97 4.79 -2.10 11.39
N ILE A 98 3.50 -2.33 11.12
CA ILE A 98 2.59 -2.95 12.08
C ILE A 98 3.04 -4.37 12.40
N MET A 99 3.38 -5.18 11.38
CA MET A 99 3.86 -6.54 11.60
C MET A 99 5.15 -6.57 12.42
N GLU A 100 6.13 -5.71 12.09
CA GLU A 100 7.38 -5.62 12.83
C GLU A 100 7.13 -5.22 14.29
N LEU A 101 6.31 -4.19 14.53
CA LEU A 101 6.01 -3.71 15.87
C LEU A 101 5.29 -4.77 16.72
N ALA A 102 4.29 -5.43 16.14
CA ALA A 102 3.54 -6.49 16.80
C ALA A 102 4.44 -7.66 17.21
N VAL A 103 5.30 -8.15 16.30
CA VAL A 103 6.24 -9.24 16.60
C VAL A 103 7.31 -8.81 17.62
N ARG A 104 7.73 -7.55 17.63
CA ARG A 104 8.67 -7.04 18.66
C ARG A 104 8.07 -7.01 20.05
N ILE A 105 6.81 -6.60 20.17
CA ILE A 105 6.13 -6.48 21.47
C ILE A 105 5.73 -7.87 22.00
N ALA A 106 5.04 -8.66 21.18
CA ALA A 106 4.51 -9.96 21.61
C ALA A 106 5.53 -11.12 21.51
N GLY A 107 6.69 -10.88 20.89
CA GLY A 107 7.79 -11.82 20.78
C GLY A 107 7.76 -12.74 19.56
N ARG A 108 8.82 -13.54 19.41
CA ARG A 108 9.03 -14.47 18.27
C ARG A 108 8.38 -15.84 18.54
N ASN A 109 7.10 -15.83 18.86
CA ASN A 109 6.29 -17.01 19.17
C ASN A 109 4.99 -16.97 18.34
N ILE A 110 4.20 -18.06 18.38
CA ILE A 110 2.94 -18.16 17.64
C ILE A 110 1.98 -17.01 17.97
N THR A 111 1.91 -16.61 19.23
CA THR A 111 1.07 -15.50 19.69
C THR A 111 1.48 -14.18 19.07
N GLY A 112 2.79 -13.91 18.95
CA GLY A 112 3.31 -12.70 18.32
C GLY A 112 3.03 -12.65 16.82
N TYR A 113 3.09 -13.80 16.13
CA TYR A 113 2.73 -13.88 14.72
C TYR A 113 1.23 -13.69 14.50
N ILE A 114 0.38 -14.32 15.33
CA ILE A 114 -1.07 -14.13 15.28
C ILE A 114 -1.45 -12.68 15.55
N SER A 115 -0.87 -12.05 16.59
CA SER A 115 -1.12 -10.63 16.88
C SER A 115 -0.68 -9.73 15.73
N ALA A 116 0.43 -10.04 15.07
CA ALA A 116 0.89 -9.31 13.89
C ALA A 116 -0.14 -9.39 12.76
N GLY A 117 -0.62 -10.60 12.44
CA GLY A 117 -1.65 -10.76 11.41
C GLY A 117 -2.95 -10.02 11.73
N MET A 118 -3.45 -10.15 12.98
CA MET A 118 -4.65 -9.46 13.45
C MET A 118 -4.53 -7.95 13.32
N LEU A 119 -3.47 -7.37 13.88
CA LEU A 119 -3.24 -5.92 13.89
C LEU A 119 -3.02 -5.38 12.49
N THR A 120 -2.35 -6.12 11.60
CA THR A 120 -2.15 -5.69 10.21
C THR A 120 -3.47 -5.62 9.44
N MET A 121 -4.35 -6.61 9.58
CA MET A 121 -5.68 -6.58 8.97
C MET A 121 -6.56 -5.45 9.51
N ILE A 122 -6.55 -5.24 10.84
CA ILE A 122 -7.20 -4.09 11.46
C ILE A 122 -6.61 -2.78 10.91
N GLY A 123 -5.28 -2.71 10.78
CA GLY A 123 -4.56 -1.55 10.24
C GLY A 123 -5.04 -1.14 8.85
N ILE A 124 -5.45 -2.10 8.01
CA ILE A 124 -6.01 -1.80 6.68
C ILE A 124 -7.43 -1.24 6.75
N LEU A 125 -8.26 -1.73 7.68
CA LEU A 125 -9.55 -1.08 7.93
C LEU A 125 -9.34 0.36 8.40
N ILE A 126 -8.42 0.57 9.34
CA ILE A 126 -8.05 1.91 9.81
C ILE A 126 -7.57 2.77 8.63
N HIS A 127 -6.69 2.24 7.77
CA HIS A 127 -6.24 2.94 6.57
C HIS A 127 -7.39 3.32 5.64
N LYS A 128 -8.37 2.44 5.42
CA LYS A 128 -9.57 2.74 4.62
C LYS A 128 -10.41 3.87 5.25
N VAL A 129 -10.59 3.83 6.57
CA VAL A 129 -11.33 4.86 7.34
C VAL A 129 -10.60 6.20 7.27
N VAL A 130 -9.28 6.23 7.51
CA VAL A 130 -8.46 7.44 7.41
C VAL A 130 -8.51 8.01 6.00
N ARG A 131 -8.42 7.17 4.97
CA ARG A 131 -8.54 7.62 3.57
C ARG A 131 -9.91 8.23 3.28
N LEU A 132 -10.99 7.64 3.81
CA LEU A 132 -12.35 8.16 3.65
C LEU A 132 -12.49 9.53 4.33
N PHE A 133 -11.98 9.65 5.56
CA PHE A 133 -11.96 10.91 6.30
C PHE A 133 -11.15 11.99 5.58
N LEU A 134 -9.98 11.65 5.04
CA LEU A 134 -9.15 12.60 4.28
C LEU A 134 -9.88 13.10 3.03
N LEU A 135 -10.55 12.20 2.29
CA LEU A 135 -11.25 12.54 1.05
C LEU A 135 -12.51 13.37 1.27
N PHE A 136 -13.33 12.99 2.26
CA PHE A 136 -14.69 13.50 2.38
C PHE A 136 -14.99 14.17 3.74
N GLY A 137 -14.03 14.18 4.67
CA GLY A 137 -14.22 14.77 5.98
C GLY A 137 -15.06 13.92 6.93
N TRP A 138 -15.63 14.58 7.93
CA TRP A 138 -16.51 13.94 8.92
C TRP A 138 -17.91 13.63 8.34
N ASP A 139 -18.38 14.47 7.41
CA ASP A 139 -19.73 14.41 6.83
C ASP A 139 -20.04 13.06 6.18
N ILE A 140 -19.04 12.38 5.61
CA ILE A 140 -19.21 11.05 5.03
C ILE A 140 -19.62 9.99 6.06
N PHE A 141 -19.15 10.10 7.30
CA PHE A 141 -19.51 9.16 8.36
C PHE A 141 -20.96 9.37 8.80
N LEU A 142 -21.42 10.63 8.83
CA LEU A 142 -22.84 10.94 9.06
C LEU A 142 -23.71 10.37 7.94
N ILE A 143 -23.31 10.56 6.67
CA ILE A 143 -24.04 9.98 5.53
C ILE A 143 -24.09 8.45 5.63
N TYR A 144 -22.98 7.79 5.95
CA TYR A 144 -22.94 6.33 6.08
C TYR A 144 -23.77 5.82 7.27
N GLU A 145 -23.78 6.54 8.38
CA GLU A 145 -24.64 6.23 9.53
C GLU A 145 -26.12 6.27 9.12
N GLU A 146 -26.55 7.33 8.45
CA GLU A 146 -27.94 7.48 7.98
C GLU A 146 -28.30 6.42 6.93
N MET A 147 -27.39 6.11 6.01
CA MET A 147 -27.58 5.01 5.04
C MET A 147 -27.78 3.67 5.74
N PHE A 148 -26.99 3.39 6.78
CA PHE A 148 -27.09 2.14 7.55
C PHE A 148 -28.42 2.05 8.31
N ILE A 149 -28.83 3.14 8.97
CA ILE A 149 -30.12 3.22 9.66
C ILE A 149 -31.28 3.08 8.67
N TYR A 150 -31.18 3.70 7.50
CA TYR A 150 -32.19 3.56 6.44
C TYR A 150 -32.29 2.11 5.94
N ALA A 151 -31.16 1.46 5.66
CA ALA A 151 -31.11 0.09 5.17
C ALA A 151 -31.65 -0.92 6.20
N THR A 152 -31.29 -0.78 7.47
CA THR A 152 -31.77 -1.67 8.55
C THR A 152 -33.28 -1.57 8.74
N LYS A 153 -33.85 -0.36 8.67
CA LYS A 153 -35.30 -0.14 8.69
C LYS A 153 -36.00 -0.79 7.50
N MET A 154 -35.45 -0.65 6.29
CA MET A 154 -36.03 -1.22 5.08
C MET A 154 -35.99 -2.76 5.05
N LEU A 155 -34.97 -3.36 5.64
CA LEU A 155 -34.80 -4.82 5.70
C LEU A 155 -35.57 -5.49 6.85
N GLY A 156 -36.26 -4.71 7.69
CA GLY A 156 -37.00 -5.24 8.85
C GLY A 156 -36.12 -5.86 9.94
N PHE A 157 -34.80 -5.61 9.91
CA PHE A 157 -33.92 -6.03 10.99
C PHE A 157 -34.22 -5.23 12.25
N MET A 158 -34.05 -5.86 13.42
CA MET A 158 -33.98 -5.11 14.68
C MET A 158 -32.91 -4.01 14.54
N PRO A 159 -33.13 -2.82 15.10
CA PRO A 159 -32.23 -1.69 14.95
C PRO A 159 -30.87 -2.02 15.57
N ILE A 160 -29.96 -2.56 14.75
CA ILE A 160 -28.55 -2.76 15.11
C ILE A 160 -27.91 -1.38 15.15
N GLN A 161 -27.14 -1.09 16.20
CA GLN A 161 -26.39 0.16 16.28
C GLN A 161 -25.26 0.16 15.23
N PRO A 162 -25.07 1.24 14.46
CA PRO A 162 -24.01 1.33 13.44
C PRO A 162 -22.61 0.97 13.97
N VAL A 163 -22.32 1.38 15.21
CA VAL A 163 -21.05 1.08 15.89
C VAL A 163 -20.83 -0.43 16.05
N LEU A 164 -21.87 -1.20 16.35
CA LEU A 164 -21.76 -2.65 16.51
C LEU A 164 -21.46 -3.35 15.17
N ALA A 165 -22.04 -2.86 14.07
CA ALA A 165 -21.74 -3.37 12.73
C ALA A 165 -20.27 -3.10 12.35
N VAL A 166 -19.76 -1.90 12.64
CA VAL A 166 -18.34 -1.58 12.44
C VAL A 166 -17.46 -2.45 13.33
N ALA A 167 -17.78 -2.61 14.61
CA ALA A 167 -17.03 -3.48 15.52
C ALA A 167 -16.97 -4.94 15.01
N THR A 168 -18.09 -5.46 14.50
CA THR A 168 -18.15 -6.80 13.90
C THR A 168 -17.20 -6.93 12.71
N LEU A 169 -17.12 -5.89 11.85
CA LEU A 169 -16.19 -5.87 10.73
C LEU A 169 -14.72 -5.92 11.20
N PHE A 170 -14.38 -5.18 12.26
CA PHE A 170 -13.04 -5.21 12.86
C PHE A 170 -12.70 -6.61 13.41
N VAL A 171 -13.64 -7.27 14.08
CA VAL A 171 -13.47 -8.65 14.57
C VAL A 171 -13.24 -9.62 13.41
N LEU A 172 -14.04 -9.54 12.35
CA LEU A 172 -13.88 -10.41 11.16
C LEU A 172 -12.50 -10.23 10.51
N TYR A 173 -12.03 -8.98 10.37
CA TYR A 173 -10.70 -8.70 9.84
C TYR A 173 -9.58 -9.21 10.77
N ALA A 174 -9.75 -9.08 12.08
CA ALA A 174 -8.80 -9.63 13.05
C ALA A 174 -8.72 -11.16 12.90
N LEU A 175 -9.85 -11.86 12.80
CA LEU A 175 -9.90 -13.31 12.60
C LEU A 175 -9.23 -13.74 11.29
N LEU A 176 -9.48 -13.02 10.20
CA LEU A 176 -8.79 -13.25 8.92
C LEU A 176 -7.28 -13.05 9.04
N GLY A 177 -6.85 -12.04 9.78
CA GLY A 177 -5.43 -11.78 10.06
C GLY A 177 -4.78 -12.90 10.88
N ALA A 178 -5.46 -13.38 11.92
CA ALA A 178 -5.02 -14.52 12.72
C ALA A 178 -4.87 -15.79 11.87
N LEU A 179 -5.85 -16.06 11.01
CA LEU A 179 -5.83 -17.19 10.08
C LEU A 179 -4.65 -17.08 9.10
N ALA A 180 -4.43 -15.91 8.50
CA ALA A 180 -3.31 -15.67 7.59
C ALA A 180 -1.96 -15.93 8.27
N ALA A 181 -1.77 -15.39 9.48
CA ALA A 181 -0.55 -15.58 10.24
C ALA A 181 -0.32 -17.05 10.62
N PHE A 182 -1.38 -17.77 10.99
CA PHE A 182 -1.31 -19.19 11.31
C PHE A 182 -0.91 -20.03 10.09
N ILE A 183 -1.52 -19.76 8.93
CA ILE A 183 -1.17 -20.40 7.66
C ILE A 183 0.30 -20.10 7.33
N GLY A 184 0.72 -18.85 7.40
CA GLY A 184 2.11 -18.43 7.19
C GLY A 184 3.10 -19.13 8.12
N TYR A 185 2.78 -19.23 9.41
CA TYR A 185 3.60 -19.94 10.39
C TYR A 185 3.79 -21.42 10.01
N ARG A 186 2.70 -22.14 9.68
CA ARG A 186 2.79 -23.55 9.29
C ARG A 186 3.58 -23.75 7.99
N LEU A 187 3.35 -22.90 6.99
CA LEU A 187 4.06 -22.93 5.72
C LEU A 187 5.55 -22.66 5.89
N GLY A 188 5.91 -21.63 6.66
CA GLY A 188 7.29 -21.26 6.94
C GLY A 188 8.05 -22.36 7.68
N GLN A 189 7.43 -22.97 8.70
CA GLN A 189 8.03 -24.08 9.43
C GLN A 189 8.24 -25.31 8.53
N ARG A 190 7.30 -25.61 7.62
CA ARG A 190 7.45 -26.68 6.64
C ARG A 190 8.57 -26.40 5.65
N ALA A 191 8.60 -25.21 5.06
CA ALA A 191 9.65 -24.78 4.12
C ALA A 191 11.03 -24.82 4.78
N LYS A 192 11.14 -24.36 6.04
CA LYS A 192 12.38 -24.44 6.83
C LYS A 192 12.87 -25.86 6.99
N LYS A 193 11.99 -26.84 7.27
CA LYS A 193 12.38 -28.25 7.37
C LYS A 193 12.87 -28.81 6.03
N GLU A 194 12.15 -28.51 4.96
CA GLU A 194 12.46 -29.02 3.61
C GLU A 194 13.75 -28.40 3.04
N GLN A 195 14.12 -27.17 3.42
CA GLN A 195 15.41 -26.56 3.07
C GLN A 195 16.63 -27.30 3.63
N HIS A 196 16.49 -28.01 4.75
CA HIS A 196 17.58 -28.81 5.31
C HIS A 196 17.76 -30.14 4.56
N GLY A 197 16.84 -30.50 3.65
CA GLY A 197 16.78 -31.81 2.97
C GLY A 197 17.25 -31.85 1.51
N GLY A 198 17.69 -30.75 0.90
CA GLY A 198 18.20 -30.79 -0.47
C GLY A 198 18.50 -29.42 -1.06
N TYR A 199 19.76 -29.21 -1.44
CA TYR A 199 20.17 -28.10 -2.30
C TYR A 199 19.67 -28.36 -3.72
N THR A 200 18.51 -27.84 -4.09
CA THR A 200 18.15 -27.68 -5.51
C THR A 200 18.84 -26.43 -6.03
N SER A 201 19.92 -26.64 -6.77
CA SER A 201 20.60 -25.62 -7.57
C SER A 201 19.59 -25.03 -8.56
N SER A 202 19.25 -23.75 -8.39
CA SER A 202 18.42 -23.03 -9.36
C SER A 202 19.29 -22.62 -10.54
N SER A 203 18.93 -23.10 -11.73
CA SER A 203 19.51 -22.75 -13.02
C SER A 203 19.70 -21.24 -13.17
N GLU A 204 20.84 -20.87 -13.77
CA GLU A 204 21.15 -19.50 -14.18
C GLU A 204 20.08 -19.00 -15.14
N VAL A 205 19.07 -18.30 -14.60
CA VAL A 205 18.15 -17.52 -15.41
C VAL A 205 18.94 -16.32 -15.88
N ASN A 206 19.22 -16.27 -17.19
CA ASN A 206 19.83 -15.13 -17.86
C ASN A 206 19.14 -13.85 -17.40
N ALA A 207 19.90 -13.03 -16.67
CA ALA A 207 19.50 -11.71 -16.20
C ALA A 207 19.46 -10.74 -17.39
N ASN A 208 18.56 -10.97 -18.35
CA ASN A 208 18.27 -9.97 -19.35
C ASN A 208 17.48 -8.85 -18.68
N GLN A 209 18.27 -7.83 -18.32
CA GLN A 209 17.96 -6.49 -17.86
C GLN A 209 16.54 -6.07 -18.18
N TRP A 210 15.70 -6.03 -17.14
CA TRP A 210 14.60 -5.08 -17.14
C TRP A 210 15.21 -3.69 -17.26
N GLN A 211 15.10 -3.13 -18.47
CA GLN A 211 15.53 -1.77 -18.76
C GLN A 211 14.90 -0.84 -17.73
N GLN A 212 15.76 -0.10 -17.02
CA GLN A 212 15.33 1.03 -16.21
C GLN A 212 14.47 1.92 -17.12
N PRO A 213 13.28 2.38 -16.68
CA PRO A 213 12.51 3.33 -17.47
C PRO A 213 13.37 4.58 -17.72
N SER A 214 13.87 4.71 -18.94
CA SER A 214 14.60 5.86 -19.45
C SER A 214 13.59 6.94 -19.84
N GLU A 215 12.98 7.56 -18.83
CA GLU A 215 12.30 8.83 -19.05
C GLU A 215 12.91 9.88 -18.11
N GLU A 216 13.74 10.73 -18.71
CA GLU A 216 14.23 11.98 -18.15
C GLU A 216 13.05 12.94 -17.98
N ILE A 217 12.32 12.77 -16.89
CA ILE A 217 11.52 13.88 -16.35
C ILE A 217 12.48 14.67 -15.44
N GLU A 218 12.40 16.00 -15.46
CA GLU A 218 13.15 16.83 -14.53
C GLU A 218 12.36 16.99 -13.22
N TYR A 219 12.91 16.46 -12.12
CA TYR A 219 12.24 16.42 -10.82
C TYR A 219 12.91 17.37 -9.82
N SER A 220 12.13 17.92 -8.88
CA SER A 220 12.64 18.88 -7.90
C SER A 220 12.10 18.61 -6.49
N THR A 221 13.01 18.40 -5.54
CA THR A 221 12.75 18.15 -4.12
C THR A 221 11.98 19.28 -3.43
N ARG A 222 12.07 20.51 -3.97
CA ARG A 222 11.36 21.68 -3.42
C ARG A 222 9.85 21.57 -3.60
N PHE A 223 9.39 21.01 -4.72
CA PHE A 223 7.95 20.85 -4.97
C PHE A 223 7.34 19.73 -4.13
N LEU A 224 8.08 18.66 -3.87
CA LEU A 224 7.65 17.62 -2.94
C LEU A 224 7.39 18.20 -1.53
N ALA A 225 8.32 19.00 -1.00
CA ALA A 225 8.15 19.66 0.29
C ALA A 225 6.95 20.62 0.30
N LEU A 226 6.78 21.41 -0.77
CA LEU A 226 5.63 22.30 -0.94
C LEU A 226 4.30 21.52 -0.94
N LEU A 227 4.21 20.42 -1.68
CA LEU A 227 2.99 19.60 -1.74
C LEU A 227 2.62 19.02 -0.36
N VAL A 228 3.61 18.54 0.40
CA VAL A 228 3.40 17.97 1.75
C VAL A 228 2.85 19.01 2.73
N VAL A 229 3.20 20.29 2.57
CA VAL A 229 2.72 21.37 3.44
C VAL A 229 1.38 21.95 2.95
N VAL A 230 1.23 22.17 1.64
CA VAL A 230 0.05 22.83 1.07
C VAL A 230 -1.20 21.96 1.17
N ILE A 231 -1.10 20.63 1.00
CA ILE A 231 -2.27 19.75 1.08
C ILE A 231 -2.95 19.83 2.46
N PRO A 232 -2.25 19.63 3.61
CA PRO A 232 -2.87 19.81 4.93
C PRO A 232 -3.49 21.19 5.14
N LEU A 233 -2.83 22.26 4.67
CA LEU A 233 -3.35 23.63 4.79
C LEU A 233 -4.67 23.82 4.02
N LEU A 234 -4.74 23.30 2.78
CA LEU A 234 -5.98 23.32 2.00
C LEU A 234 -7.08 22.49 2.65
N LEU A 235 -6.75 21.32 3.20
CA LEU A 235 -7.71 20.46 3.90
C LEU A 235 -8.26 21.12 5.17
N PHE A 236 -7.41 21.84 5.90
CA PHE A 236 -7.79 22.63 7.06
C PHE A 236 -8.70 23.80 6.65
N GLY A 237 -8.33 24.58 5.62
CA GLY A 237 -9.17 25.65 5.10
C GLY A 237 -10.55 25.16 4.64
N LEU A 238 -10.60 24.03 3.93
CA LEU A 238 -11.87 23.41 3.51
C LEU A 238 -12.73 22.89 4.67
N SER A 239 -12.19 22.76 5.89
CA SER A 239 -12.98 22.34 7.06
C SER A 239 -13.76 23.48 7.71
N THR A 240 -13.33 24.72 7.51
CA THR A 240 -13.86 25.89 8.24
C THR A 240 -14.55 26.91 7.34
N LEU A 241 -14.28 26.89 6.04
CA LEU A 241 -14.72 27.92 5.11
C LEU A 241 -16.09 27.63 4.48
N SER A 242 -16.83 28.71 4.18
CA SER A 242 -18.04 28.64 3.34
C SER A 242 -17.69 28.24 1.90
N LEU A 243 -18.68 27.76 1.14
CA LEU A 243 -18.47 27.29 -0.24
C LEU A 243 -17.76 28.31 -1.13
N GLY A 244 -18.12 29.59 -1.04
CA GLY A 244 -17.49 30.66 -1.82
C GLY A 244 -16.01 30.84 -1.51
N ALA A 245 -15.66 30.88 -0.21
CA ALA A 245 -14.27 31.00 0.23
C ALA A 245 -13.46 29.71 -0.08
N ALA A 246 -14.10 28.54 0.02
CA ALA A 246 -13.51 27.25 -0.36
C ALA A 246 -13.14 27.21 -1.86
N LEU A 247 -14.00 27.74 -2.74
CA LEU A 247 -13.72 27.83 -4.17
C LEU A 247 -12.56 28.80 -4.44
N LEU A 248 -12.57 29.99 -3.84
CA LEU A 248 -11.48 30.95 -3.98
C LEU A 248 -10.13 30.40 -3.51
N LEU A 249 -10.11 29.64 -2.42
CA LEU A 249 -8.90 29.00 -1.90
C LEU A 249 -8.39 27.87 -2.81
N THR A 250 -9.29 27.07 -3.39
CA THR A 250 -8.90 25.87 -4.16
C THR A 250 -8.66 26.13 -5.64
N LEU A 251 -9.17 27.22 -6.21
CA LEU A 251 -8.94 27.60 -7.60
C LEU A 251 -7.44 27.73 -7.95
N PRO A 252 -6.60 28.49 -7.21
CA PRO A 252 -5.17 28.59 -7.48
C PRO A 252 -4.46 27.23 -7.43
N TRP A 253 -4.87 26.37 -6.50
CA TRP A 253 -4.35 25.00 -6.38
C TRP A 253 -4.60 24.19 -7.65
N PHE A 254 -5.85 24.17 -8.14
CA PHE A 254 -6.17 23.42 -9.35
C PHE A 254 -5.42 23.99 -10.56
N ILE A 255 -5.35 25.31 -10.73
CA ILE A 255 -4.60 25.96 -11.82
C ILE A 255 -3.13 25.50 -11.80
N PHE A 256 -2.49 25.56 -10.62
CA PHE A 256 -1.10 25.11 -10.44
C PHE A 256 -0.91 23.64 -10.82
N ILE A 257 -1.77 22.74 -10.32
CA ILE A 257 -1.65 21.30 -10.56
C ILE A 257 -1.93 20.95 -12.03
N PHE A 258 -2.95 21.54 -12.66
CA PHE A 258 -3.26 21.29 -14.07
C PHE A 258 -2.13 21.76 -14.99
N TRP A 259 -1.52 22.90 -14.71
CA TRP A 259 -0.42 23.44 -15.49
C TRP A 259 0.85 22.58 -15.38
N ARG A 260 1.24 22.21 -14.15
CA ARG A 260 2.50 21.49 -13.89
C ARG A 260 2.40 19.97 -14.11
N TYR A 261 1.32 19.34 -13.65
CA TYR A 261 1.16 17.88 -13.57
C TYR A 261 0.15 17.33 -14.58
N ARG A 262 0.16 17.87 -15.82
CA ARG A 262 -0.77 17.50 -16.91
C ARG A 262 -0.94 15.98 -17.13
N PHE A 263 0.11 15.20 -16.95
CA PHE A 263 0.07 13.74 -17.10
C PHE A 263 -0.60 13.02 -15.92
N ALA A 264 -0.41 13.52 -14.70
CA ALA A 264 -1.01 12.96 -13.48
C ALA A 264 -2.55 13.09 -13.48
N MET A 265 -3.06 14.10 -14.20
CA MET A 265 -4.50 14.39 -14.31
C MET A 265 -5.29 13.42 -15.20
N ARG A 266 -4.62 12.45 -15.86
CA ARG A 266 -5.31 11.38 -16.62
C ARG A 266 -6.30 10.59 -15.77
N GLN A 267 -6.12 10.55 -14.45
CA GLN A 267 -7.06 9.92 -13.52
C GLN A 267 -8.43 10.60 -13.48
N LEU A 268 -8.47 11.93 -13.61
CA LEU A 268 -9.71 12.70 -13.65
C LEU A 268 -10.50 12.46 -14.95
N LYS A 269 -9.90 11.86 -15.98
CA LYS A 269 -10.63 11.50 -17.21
C LYS A 269 -11.49 10.23 -17.05
N LYS A 270 -11.32 9.47 -15.96
CA LYS A 270 -12.06 8.22 -15.75
C LYS A 270 -13.50 8.52 -15.33
N TRP A 271 -14.47 8.02 -16.10
CA TRP A 271 -15.90 8.18 -15.80
C TRP A 271 -16.30 7.70 -14.39
N LEU A 272 -15.75 6.55 -13.95
CA LEU A 272 -16.04 5.99 -12.62
C LEU A 272 -15.69 6.93 -11.46
N PHE A 273 -14.69 7.81 -11.64
CA PHE A 273 -14.32 8.79 -10.62
C PHE A 273 -15.42 9.84 -10.43
N TRP A 274 -15.92 10.41 -11.53
CA TRP A 274 -17.01 11.38 -11.49
C TRP A 274 -18.31 10.79 -10.98
N MET A 275 -18.58 9.51 -11.27
CA MET A 275 -19.74 8.82 -10.73
C MET A 275 -19.71 8.72 -9.20
N GLN A 276 -18.54 8.49 -8.60
CA GLN A 276 -18.40 8.47 -7.14
C GLN A 276 -18.67 9.85 -6.52
N LEU A 277 -18.13 10.91 -7.11
CA LEU A 277 -18.38 12.28 -6.64
C LEU A 277 -19.86 12.66 -6.78
N PHE A 278 -20.48 12.33 -7.92
CA PHE A 278 -21.90 12.55 -8.16
C PHE A 278 -22.77 11.78 -7.16
N LEU A 279 -22.45 10.50 -6.92
CA LEU A 279 -23.16 9.69 -5.94
C LEU A 279 -23.11 10.32 -4.54
N ILE A 280 -21.95 10.85 -4.12
CA ILE A 280 -21.81 11.52 -2.82
C ILE A 280 -22.67 12.78 -2.75
N LEU A 281 -22.75 13.56 -3.83
CA LEU A 281 -23.64 14.72 -3.90
C LEU A 281 -25.12 14.31 -3.77
N VAL A 282 -25.53 13.24 -4.46
CA VAL A 282 -26.90 12.70 -4.36
C VAL A 282 -27.18 12.21 -2.94
N LEU A 283 -26.27 11.46 -2.34
CA LEU A 283 -26.41 10.97 -0.97
C LEU A 283 -26.48 12.13 0.02
N ALA A 284 -25.63 13.16 -0.12
CA ALA A 284 -25.67 14.35 0.72
C ALA A 284 -27.00 15.09 0.60
N TRP A 285 -27.56 15.20 -0.61
CA TRP A 285 -28.85 15.84 -0.85
C TRP A 285 -30.02 15.11 -0.17
N PHE A 286 -30.06 13.78 -0.30
CA PHE A 286 -31.20 12.97 0.18
C PHE A 286 -31.10 12.55 1.65
N LEU A 287 -29.90 12.34 2.19
CA LEU A 287 -29.70 11.69 3.50
C LEU A 287 -29.11 12.62 4.56
N SER A 288 -28.71 13.84 4.23
CA SER A 288 -28.23 14.78 5.24
C SER A 288 -29.36 15.20 6.19
N LYS A 289 -29.13 15.13 7.50
CA LYS A 289 -30.05 15.61 8.56
C LYS A 289 -30.45 17.07 8.39
N THR A 290 -29.62 17.87 7.72
CA THR A 290 -29.90 19.29 7.43
C THR A 290 -30.95 19.48 6.34
N SER A 291 -31.32 18.40 5.63
CA SER A 291 -32.39 18.35 4.61
C SER A 291 -33.79 18.36 5.27
N SER A 292 -34.00 19.24 6.25
CA SER A 292 -35.33 19.57 6.76
C SER A 292 -36.22 20.09 5.60
N ARG A 293 -37.55 20.04 5.74
CA ARG A 293 -38.56 20.16 4.66
C ARG A 293 -38.60 21.51 3.88
N GLY A 294 -37.56 22.34 3.93
CA GLY A 294 -37.44 23.61 3.21
C GLY A 294 -36.37 23.62 2.10
N LEU A 295 -36.47 24.60 1.20
CA LEU A 295 -35.46 24.84 0.14
C LEU A 295 -34.08 25.20 0.71
N GLU A 296 -34.05 25.94 1.82
CA GLU A 296 -32.81 26.39 2.47
C GLU A 296 -31.99 25.21 3.04
N GLY A 297 -32.63 24.24 3.70
CA GLY A 297 -31.97 23.04 4.22
C GLY A 297 -31.34 22.18 3.12
N ARG A 298 -32.02 22.09 1.96
CA ARG A 298 -31.49 21.38 0.78
C ARG A 298 -30.29 22.10 0.15
N LEU A 299 -30.32 23.43 0.11
CA LEU A 299 -29.18 24.22 -0.39
C LEU A 299 -27.95 24.07 0.52
N ILE A 300 -28.14 24.07 1.84
CA ILE A 300 -27.06 23.82 2.80
C ILE A 300 -26.49 22.41 2.60
N ALA A 301 -27.34 21.38 2.49
CA ALA A 301 -26.91 20.01 2.23
C ALA A 301 -26.09 19.88 0.91
N LEU A 302 -26.52 20.56 -0.15
CA LEU A 302 -25.79 20.60 -1.42
C LEU A 302 -24.43 21.29 -1.27
N SER A 303 -24.38 22.42 -0.55
CA SER A 303 -23.13 23.16 -0.30
C SER A 303 -22.10 22.33 0.46
N SER A 304 -22.53 21.58 1.49
CA SER A 304 -21.68 20.63 2.21
C SER A 304 -21.18 19.52 1.28
N GLY A 305 -22.07 18.98 0.45
CA GLY A 305 -21.70 18.02 -0.60
C GLY A 305 -20.63 18.54 -1.56
N MET A 306 -20.74 19.79 -1.99
CA MET A 306 -19.76 20.42 -2.88
C MET A 306 -18.41 20.63 -2.18
N ILE A 307 -18.38 20.98 -0.89
CA ILE A 307 -17.15 21.06 -0.10
C ILE A 307 -16.48 19.68 0.00
N MET A 308 -17.25 18.60 0.20
CA MET A 308 -16.71 17.23 0.18
C MET A 308 -16.09 16.88 -1.17
N VAL A 309 -16.72 17.29 -2.28
CA VAL A 309 -16.18 17.08 -3.63
C VAL A 309 -14.88 17.86 -3.85
N LEU A 310 -14.82 19.14 -3.45
CA LEU A 310 -13.60 19.94 -3.54
C LEU A 310 -12.46 19.34 -2.73
N ARG A 311 -12.75 18.86 -1.51
CA ARG A 311 -11.78 18.17 -0.66
C ARG A 311 -11.24 16.92 -1.34
N ALA A 312 -12.12 16.07 -1.87
CA ALA A 312 -11.73 14.86 -2.57
C ALA A 312 -10.84 15.17 -3.79
N LEU A 313 -11.18 16.22 -4.55
CA LEU A 313 -10.37 16.68 -5.68
C LEU A 313 -9.00 17.18 -5.24
N VAL A 314 -8.88 17.96 -4.16
CA VAL A 314 -7.59 18.41 -3.62
C VAL A 314 -6.71 17.21 -3.22
N VAL A 315 -7.26 16.23 -2.49
CA VAL A 315 -6.51 15.04 -2.09
C VAL A 315 -6.08 14.21 -3.28
N VAL A 316 -6.98 13.92 -4.22
CA VAL A 316 -6.69 13.08 -5.38
C VAL A 316 -5.64 13.72 -6.28
N THR A 317 -5.78 15.02 -6.55
CA THR A 317 -4.80 15.76 -7.37
C THR A 317 -3.46 15.93 -6.66
N GLY A 318 -3.46 16.16 -5.34
CA GLY A 318 -2.26 16.26 -4.52
C GLY A 318 -1.49 14.95 -4.42
N PHE A 319 -2.18 13.83 -4.18
CA PHE A 319 -1.56 12.51 -4.15
C PHE A 319 -1.05 12.09 -5.53
N ALA A 320 -1.74 12.47 -6.60
CA ALA A 320 -1.26 12.25 -7.96
C ALA A 320 0.04 13.03 -8.22
N ALA A 321 0.13 14.29 -7.80
CA ALA A 321 1.33 15.11 -7.92
C ALA A 321 2.51 14.57 -7.08
N ILE A 322 2.26 14.20 -5.82
CA ILE A 322 3.26 13.54 -4.96
C ILE A 322 3.76 12.24 -5.61
N SER A 323 2.83 11.43 -6.13
CA SER A 323 3.17 10.18 -6.81
C SER A 323 4.04 10.39 -8.04
N THR A 324 3.85 11.49 -8.79
CA THR A 324 4.73 11.80 -9.92
C THR A 324 6.11 12.24 -9.46
N GLU A 325 6.22 13.07 -8.42
CA GLU A 325 7.52 13.52 -7.90
C GLU A 325 8.35 12.38 -7.27
N LEU A 326 7.68 11.33 -6.76
CA LEU A 326 8.34 10.17 -6.17
C LEU A 326 8.87 9.14 -7.20
N ARG A 327 8.55 9.26 -8.50
CA ARG A 327 8.60 8.10 -9.41
C ARG A 327 9.98 7.67 -9.96
N ALA A 328 11.04 8.49 -10.01
CA ALA A 328 12.33 7.96 -10.52
C ALA A 328 13.66 8.56 -9.98
N PRO A 329 14.03 9.86 -10.07
CA PRO A 329 15.41 10.29 -9.76
C PRO A 329 15.56 11.10 -8.47
N VAL A 330 14.46 11.50 -7.82
CA VAL A 330 14.53 12.10 -6.47
C VAL A 330 15.07 11.08 -5.47
N MET A 331 14.70 9.81 -5.61
CA MET A 331 15.23 8.68 -4.84
C MET A 331 16.74 8.53 -5.01
N GLN A 332 17.25 8.65 -6.23
CA GLN A 332 18.69 8.57 -6.51
C GLN A 332 19.46 9.71 -5.84
N ARG A 333 18.98 10.96 -5.88
CA ARG A 333 19.68 12.12 -5.29
C ARG A 333 19.54 12.24 -3.77
N LEU A 334 18.36 11.99 -3.20
CA LEU A 334 18.13 12.05 -1.75
C LEU A 334 18.81 10.89 -1.01
N PHE A 335 18.90 9.71 -1.61
CA PHE A 335 19.49 8.54 -0.95
C PHE A 335 21.01 8.42 -1.12
N PHE A 336 21.60 9.01 -2.16
CA PHE A 336 23.06 8.99 -2.34
C PHE A 336 23.79 9.97 -1.40
N ARG A 337 23.13 11.07 -0.98
CA ARG A 337 23.72 12.11 -0.12
C ARG A 337 23.47 11.93 1.39
N SER A 338 22.78 10.87 1.83
CA SER A 338 22.37 10.67 3.24
C SER A 338 22.59 9.22 3.71
N GLY A 339 22.41 8.93 5.00
CA GLY A 339 22.53 7.60 5.64
C GLY A 339 21.58 6.50 5.10
N PHE A 340 20.87 6.76 4.00
CA PHE A 340 19.97 5.83 3.30
C PHE A 340 20.64 5.01 2.20
N ARG A 341 21.98 5.07 2.04
CA ARG A 341 22.73 4.25 1.08
C ARG A 341 22.35 2.77 1.11
N GLN A 342 22.15 2.21 2.30
CA GLN A 342 21.76 0.80 2.49
C GLN A 342 20.37 0.50 1.89
N LEU A 343 19.42 1.42 2.01
CA LEU A 343 18.08 1.27 1.43
C LEU A 343 18.14 1.29 -0.09
N TYR A 344 18.90 2.22 -0.68
CA TYR A 344 19.09 2.30 -2.13
C TYR A 344 19.69 1.01 -2.71
N LEU A 345 20.80 0.54 -2.12
CA LEU A 345 21.43 -0.73 -2.53
C LEU A 345 20.45 -1.90 -2.39
N SER A 346 19.68 -1.93 -1.29
CA SER A 346 18.70 -2.98 -1.06
C SER A 346 17.58 -3.01 -2.10
N VAL A 347 17.12 -1.84 -2.57
CA VAL A 347 16.13 -1.75 -3.65
C VAL A 347 16.70 -2.28 -4.96
N ASN A 348 17.93 -1.92 -5.30
CA ASN A 348 18.60 -2.44 -6.50
C ASN A 348 18.78 -3.96 -6.44
N HIS A 349 19.21 -4.50 -5.30
CA HIS A 349 19.30 -5.95 -5.10
C HIS A 349 17.93 -6.64 -5.24
N ALA A 350 16.87 -6.04 -4.68
CA ALA A 350 15.52 -6.58 -4.79
C ALA A 350 15.03 -6.60 -6.25
N PHE A 351 15.33 -5.58 -7.04
CA PHE A 351 15.08 -5.58 -8.49
C PHE A 351 15.94 -6.59 -9.25
N GLY A 352 17.21 -6.77 -8.85
CA GLY A 352 18.12 -7.73 -9.48
C GLY A 352 17.65 -9.18 -9.38
N ILE A 353 17.04 -9.56 -8.25
CA ILE A 353 16.46 -10.91 -8.07
C ILE A 353 15.01 -11.04 -8.54
N LEU A 354 14.33 -9.92 -8.84
CA LEU A 354 12.90 -9.93 -9.18
C LEU A 354 12.58 -10.88 -10.35
N PRO A 355 13.35 -10.94 -11.46
CA PRO A 355 13.09 -11.89 -12.54
C PRO A 355 13.19 -13.35 -12.09
N MET A 356 14.16 -13.66 -11.24
CA MET A 356 14.35 -15.02 -10.69
C MET A 356 13.19 -15.41 -9.77
N VAL A 357 12.73 -14.47 -8.93
CA VAL A 357 11.56 -14.63 -8.07
C VAL A 357 10.30 -14.84 -8.89
N VAL A 358 10.05 -13.97 -9.88
CA VAL A 358 8.87 -14.02 -10.75
C VAL A 358 8.86 -15.29 -11.60
N GLY A 359 10.01 -15.70 -12.15
CA GLY A 359 10.16 -16.96 -12.88
C GLY A 359 9.92 -18.20 -12.01
N GLY A 360 10.21 -18.11 -10.71
CA GLY A 360 9.91 -19.16 -9.73
C GLY A 360 8.46 -19.14 -9.20
N LEU A 361 7.68 -18.10 -9.46
CA LEU A 361 6.27 -18.04 -9.08
C LEU A 361 5.42 -18.82 -10.09
N SER A 362 4.41 -19.53 -9.59
CA SER A 362 3.42 -20.17 -10.45
C SER A 362 2.70 -19.14 -11.31
N THR A 363 2.19 -19.54 -12.48
CA THR A 363 1.38 -18.67 -13.36
C THR A 363 0.28 -17.93 -12.56
N PRO A 364 -0.11 -16.69 -12.95
CA PRO A 364 -1.07 -15.88 -12.18
C PRO A 364 -2.37 -16.63 -11.83
N ARG A 365 -2.86 -17.47 -12.76
CA ARG A 365 -4.02 -18.34 -12.57
C ARG A 365 -3.79 -19.40 -11.48
N GLN A 366 -2.66 -20.10 -11.53
CA GLN A 366 -2.32 -21.12 -10.54
C GLN A 366 -2.03 -20.51 -9.17
N PHE A 367 -1.43 -19.32 -9.14
CA PHE A 367 -1.15 -18.60 -7.90
C PHE A 367 -2.44 -18.31 -7.13
N ILE A 368 -3.52 -17.93 -7.81
CA ILE A 368 -4.80 -17.65 -7.16
C ILE A 368 -5.57 -18.90 -6.80
N LEU A 369 -5.45 -19.97 -7.59
CA LEU A 369 -6.06 -21.25 -7.25
C LEU A 369 -5.40 -21.91 -6.03
N ASN A 370 -4.08 -21.77 -5.88
CA ASN A 370 -3.32 -22.42 -4.82
C ASN A 370 -2.25 -21.50 -4.19
N PRO A 371 -2.64 -20.36 -3.57
CA PRO A 371 -1.70 -19.35 -3.10
C PRO A 371 -0.74 -19.89 -2.04
N ALA A 372 -1.23 -20.71 -1.11
CA ALA A 372 -0.40 -21.33 -0.08
C ALA A 372 0.70 -22.22 -0.66
N ARG A 373 0.42 -22.99 -1.71
CA ARG A 373 1.41 -23.88 -2.35
C ARG A 373 2.46 -23.08 -3.09
N SER A 374 2.06 -22.04 -3.81
CA SER A 374 2.99 -21.16 -4.52
C SER A 374 3.92 -20.42 -3.56
N ILE A 375 3.37 -19.90 -2.45
CA ILE A 375 4.17 -19.27 -1.40
C ILE A 375 5.12 -20.29 -0.75
N ALA A 376 4.68 -21.52 -0.46
CA ALA A 376 5.55 -22.56 0.09
C ALA A 376 6.77 -22.82 -0.81
N ASN A 377 6.53 -22.95 -2.13
CA ASN A 377 7.59 -23.18 -3.11
C ASN A 377 8.58 -22.00 -3.14
N SER A 378 8.10 -20.77 -3.15
CA SER A 378 8.97 -19.60 -3.12
C SER A 378 9.76 -19.50 -1.80
N LEU A 379 9.15 -19.81 -0.66
CA LEU A 379 9.82 -19.81 0.64
C LEU A 379 10.97 -20.82 0.71
N ARG A 380 10.87 -21.97 0.02
CA ARG A 380 11.97 -22.94 -0.07
C ARG A 380 13.21 -22.35 -0.76
N SER A 381 13.02 -21.49 -1.76
CA SER A 381 14.11 -20.87 -2.55
C SER A 381 14.74 -19.65 -1.89
N VAL A 382 14.22 -19.16 -0.76
CA VAL A 382 14.70 -17.92 -0.11
C VAL A 382 16.20 -17.97 0.24
N ASN A 383 16.72 -19.11 0.71
CA ASN A 383 18.14 -19.24 1.04
C ASN A 383 19.03 -19.18 -0.21
N SER A 384 18.60 -19.76 -1.35
CA SER A 384 19.40 -19.72 -2.58
C SER A 384 19.47 -18.30 -3.14
N TRP A 385 18.38 -17.53 -3.07
CA TRP A 385 18.36 -16.13 -3.48
C TRP A 385 19.25 -15.23 -2.60
N HIS A 386 19.29 -15.47 -1.28
CA HIS A 386 20.22 -14.76 -0.39
C HIS A 386 21.67 -15.09 -0.71
N GLN A 387 22.00 -16.36 -0.93
CA GLN A 387 23.36 -16.77 -1.32
C GLN A 387 23.77 -16.19 -2.67
N TYR A 388 22.85 -16.13 -3.65
CA TYR A 388 23.09 -15.48 -4.93
C TYR A 388 23.43 -14.00 -4.75
N LEU A 389 22.65 -13.26 -3.95
CA LEU A 389 22.90 -11.85 -3.68
C LEU A 389 24.24 -11.60 -2.95
N VAL A 390 24.58 -12.45 -1.98
CA VAL A 390 25.86 -12.38 -1.28
C VAL A 390 27.02 -12.61 -2.26
N ARG A 391 26.94 -13.63 -3.11
CA ARG A 391 27.96 -13.92 -4.13
C ARG A 391 28.08 -12.82 -5.19
N SER A 392 26.98 -12.20 -5.61
CA SER A 392 27.02 -11.08 -6.56
C SER A 392 27.69 -9.85 -5.97
N LEU A 393 27.50 -9.62 -4.67
CA LEU A 393 28.15 -8.52 -3.94
C LEU A 393 29.67 -8.75 -3.83
N ASP A 394 30.09 -10.00 -3.57
CA ASP A 394 31.51 -10.35 -3.50
C ASP A 394 32.20 -10.22 -4.87
N LYS A 395 31.50 -10.55 -5.98
CA LYS A 395 32.06 -10.41 -7.35
C LYS A 395 32.27 -8.96 -7.78
N GLU A 396 31.35 -8.04 -7.44
CA GLU A 396 31.52 -6.61 -7.70
C GLU A 396 32.67 -5.97 -6.90
N GLU A 397 33.26 -6.69 -5.94
CA GLU A 397 34.39 -6.22 -5.12
C GLU A 397 35.77 -6.50 -5.76
N PHE A 398 35.83 -7.36 -6.80
CA PHE A 398 37.06 -7.74 -7.52
C PHE A 398 37.18 -7.12 -8.92
N ASP A 399 36.16 -6.40 -9.39
CA ASP A 399 36.18 -5.53 -10.59
C ASP A 399 36.12 -4.05 -10.16
#